data_AF-A0A970TJI7-F1
#
_entry.id   AF-A0A970TJI7-F1
#
_cell.length_a   1.000
_cell.length_b   1.000
_cell.length_c   1.000
_cell.angle_alpha   90.00
_cell.angle_beta   90.00
_cell.angle_gamma   90.00
#
_symmetry.space_group_name_H-M   'P 1'
#
loop_
_entity.id
_entity.type
_entity.pdbx_description
1 polymer ?
#
loop_
_entity_poly.entity_id
_entity_poly.type
_entity_poly.pdbx_seq_one_letter_code
_entity_poly.pdbx_strand_id
1 'polypeptide(L)'
;MDTTMPTAPACYFPARLLEKMQAALWAPVTVVEAPAGYGKTTALKHLEALCAGRARVHWFAALKGEPGEAWERLCQTLKSIDLGASDRLLSLGIPTRAKRWQYIHVLCQMQCVHESVLILDNFHNLPKELQA
;
A
#
# COMPACT_ATOMS: atom_id res chain seq x y z
N MET A 1 7.28 -40.04 4.51
CA MET A 1 8.02 -39.10 3.64
C MET A 1 7.77 -37.73 4.23
N ASP A 2 8.79 -37.24 4.91
CA ASP A 2 8.79 -36.02 5.71
C ASP A 2 9.23 -34.87 4.80
N THR A 3 8.33 -33.92 4.55
CA THR A 3 8.65 -32.68 3.82
C THR A 3 8.37 -31.52 4.75
N THR A 4 9.36 -31.24 5.58
CA THR A 4 9.49 -29.99 6.34
C THR A 4 9.65 -28.84 5.35
N MET A 5 8.63 -27.99 5.27
CA MET A 5 8.73 -26.68 4.62
C MET A 5 9.78 -25.85 5.37
N PRO A 6 10.57 -25.02 4.68
CA PRO A 6 11.55 -24.17 5.34
C PRO A 6 10.80 -23.10 6.14
N THR A 7 10.76 -23.25 7.47
CA THR A 7 10.33 -22.20 8.39
C THR A 7 11.31 -21.04 8.29
N ALA A 8 10.88 -19.96 7.61
CA ALA A 8 11.50 -18.64 7.75
C ALA A 8 11.70 -18.32 9.25
N PRO A 9 12.76 -17.59 9.64
CA PRO A 9 13.02 -17.30 11.04
C PRO A 9 11.76 -16.73 11.70
N ALA A 10 11.32 -17.38 12.77
CA ALA A 10 10.07 -17.03 13.45
C ALA A 10 10.17 -15.60 13.98
N CYS A 11 9.52 -14.66 13.30
CA CYS A 11 9.42 -13.29 13.77
C CYS A 11 8.49 -13.26 14.99
N TYR A 12 8.98 -12.75 16.11
CA TYR A 12 8.15 -12.53 17.29
C TYR A 12 7.37 -11.22 17.15
N PHE A 13 6.05 -11.30 17.31
CA PHE A 13 5.16 -10.15 17.35
C PHE A 13 4.39 -10.12 18.68
N PRO A 14 4.43 -9.00 19.44
CA PRO A 14 3.61 -8.85 20.63
C PRO A 14 2.11 -8.93 20.29
N ALA A 15 1.31 -9.56 21.14
CA ALA A 15 -0.14 -9.70 20.94
C ALA A 15 -0.85 -8.36 20.66
N ARG A 16 -0.51 -7.32 21.43
CA ARG A 16 -1.03 -5.96 21.24
C ARG A 16 -0.72 -5.37 19.85
N LEU A 17 0.41 -5.73 19.25
CA LEU A 17 0.76 -5.28 17.89
C LEU A 17 -0.12 -6.00 16.87
N LEU A 18 -0.29 -7.32 17.02
CA LEU A 18 -1.15 -8.12 16.14
C LEU A 18 -2.61 -7.64 16.17
N GLU A 19 -3.14 -7.34 17.36
CA GLU A 19 -4.48 -6.78 17.52
C GLU A 19 -4.63 -5.45 16.77
N LYS A 20 -3.68 -4.52 16.94
CA LYS A 20 -3.67 -3.24 16.22
C LYS A 20 -3.58 -3.42 14.71
N MET A 21 -2.77 -4.38 14.25
CA MET A 21 -2.61 -4.71 12.84
C MET A 21 -3.90 -5.30 12.24
N GLN A 22 -4.61 -6.13 13.00
CA GLN A 22 -5.90 -6.65 12.55
C GLN A 22 -6.98 -5.55 12.52
N ALA A 23 -6.98 -4.66 13.52
CA ALA A 23 -7.85 -3.48 13.51
C ALA A 23 -7.54 -2.53 12.34
N ALA A 24 -6.26 -2.41 11.94
CA ALA A 24 -5.82 -1.56 10.84
C ALA A 24 -6.46 -1.91 9.49
N LEU A 25 -6.83 -3.18 9.27
CA LEU A 25 -7.50 -3.63 8.05
C LEU A 25 -8.93 -3.09 7.92
N TRP A 26 -9.56 -2.69 9.02
CA TRP A 26 -10.92 -2.15 9.04
C TRP A 26 -10.96 -0.62 8.94
N ALA A 27 -9.81 0.05 9.04
CA ALA A 27 -9.70 1.49 8.86
C ALA A 27 -9.40 1.81 7.38
N PRO A 28 -10.04 2.83 6.77
CA PRO A 28 -9.78 3.20 5.37
C PRO A 28 -8.32 3.55 5.09
N VAL A 29 -7.63 4.12 6.09
CA VAL A 29 -6.21 4.45 6.04
C VAL A 29 -5.62 4.21 7.44
N THR A 30 -4.53 3.45 7.50
CA THR A 30 -3.72 3.28 8.72
C THR A 30 -2.29 3.73 8.46
N VAL A 31 -1.77 4.58 9.36
CA VAL A 31 -0.38 5.05 9.32
C VAL A 31 0.46 4.20 10.29
N VAL A 32 1.56 3.65 9.79
CA VAL A 32 2.50 2.84 10.58
C VAL A 32 3.84 3.56 10.66
N GLU A 33 4.14 4.10 11.84
CA GLU A 33 5.36 4.86 12.12
C GLU A 33 6.24 4.17 13.16
N ALA A 34 7.54 4.13 12.88
CA ALA A 34 8.60 3.69 13.77
C ALA A 34 9.95 4.08 13.16
N PRO A 35 11.04 4.18 13.94
CA PRO A 35 12.38 4.40 13.39
C PRO A 35 12.85 3.28 12.45
N ALA A 36 13.90 3.54 11.66
CA ALA A 36 14.52 2.51 10.82
C ALA A 36 15.02 1.33 11.68
N GLY A 37 14.88 0.10 11.19
CA GLY A 37 15.28 -1.11 11.91
C GLY A 37 14.26 -1.68 12.92
N TYR A 38 13.16 -0.98 13.21
CA TYR A 38 12.12 -1.44 14.14
C TYR A 38 11.13 -2.48 13.54
N GLY A 39 11.48 -3.07 12.39
CA GLY A 39 10.69 -4.17 11.82
C GLY A 39 9.37 -3.79 11.15
N LYS A 40 9.15 -2.53 10.74
CA LYS A 40 7.91 -2.10 10.04
C LYS A 40 7.58 -2.96 8.81
N THR A 41 8.54 -3.10 7.90
CA THR A 41 8.35 -3.91 6.69
C THR A 41 8.14 -5.38 7.05
N THR A 42 8.78 -5.88 8.11
CA THR A 42 8.55 -7.24 8.63
C THR A 42 7.11 -7.40 9.16
N ALA A 43 6.61 -6.42 9.90
CA ALA A 43 5.22 -6.40 10.36
C ALA A 43 4.24 -6.31 9.18
N LEU A 44 4.47 -5.44 8.20
CA LEU A 44 3.62 -5.33 7.01
C LEU A 44 3.61 -6.63 6.17
N LYS A 45 4.74 -7.33 6.06
CA LYS A 45 4.79 -8.68 5.45
C LYS A 45 4.01 -9.72 6.24
N HIS A 46 4.02 -9.63 7.57
CA HIS A 46 3.16 -10.48 8.40
C HIS A 46 1.68 -10.15 8.21
N LEU A 47 1.32 -8.86 8.11
CA LEU A 47 -0.04 -8.43 7.77
C LEU A 47 -0.49 -8.99 6.42
N GLU A 48 0.40 -8.95 5.42
CA GLU A 48 0.14 -9.53 4.10
C GLU A 48 -0.17 -11.02 4.19
N ALA A 49 0.63 -11.78 4.94
CA ALA A 49 0.36 -13.19 5.19
C ALA A 49 -0.99 -13.42 5.91
N LEU A 50 -1.38 -12.54 6.84
CA LEU A 50 -2.69 -12.60 7.48
C LEU A 50 -3.85 -12.29 6.51
N CYS A 51 -3.61 -11.48 5.49
CA CYS A 51 -4.60 -11.15 4.47
C CYS A 51 -4.79 -12.29 3.45
N ALA A 52 -3.90 -13.28 3.40
CA ALA A 52 -3.97 -14.38 2.46
C ALA A 52 -5.35 -15.06 2.48
N GLY A 53 -5.98 -15.17 1.31
CA GLY A 53 -7.31 -15.76 1.13
C GLY A 53 -8.49 -14.84 1.49
N ARG A 54 -8.25 -13.64 2.06
CA ARG A 54 -9.29 -12.66 2.41
C ARG A 54 -9.25 -11.42 1.53
N ALA A 55 -8.06 -10.82 1.38
CA ALA A 55 -7.85 -9.62 0.60
C ALA A 55 -6.62 -9.73 -0.30
N ARG A 56 -6.61 -9.00 -1.41
CA ARG A 56 -5.42 -8.83 -2.26
C ARG A 56 -4.55 -7.71 -1.73
N VAL A 57 -3.28 -8.02 -1.50
CA VAL A 57 -2.31 -7.03 -1.00
C VAL A 57 -1.50 -6.51 -2.18
N HIS A 58 -1.45 -5.19 -2.31
CA HIS A 58 -0.74 -4.48 -3.36
C HIS A 58 0.35 -3.65 -2.70
N TRP A 59 1.60 -3.83 -3.15
CA TRP A 59 2.75 -3.13 -2.58
C TRP A 59 3.21 -2.01 -3.49
N PHE A 60 3.34 -0.82 -2.92
CA PHE A 60 4.05 0.29 -3.51
C PHE A 60 5.19 0.71 -2.58
N ALA A 61 6.42 0.43 -2.98
CA ALA A 61 7.61 0.95 -2.32
C ALA A 61 7.94 2.34 -2.90
N ALA A 62 7.75 3.38 -2.10
CA ALA A 62 8.12 4.73 -2.44
C ALA A 62 9.65 4.84 -2.55
N LEU A 63 10.10 5.41 -3.66
CA LEU A 63 11.50 5.67 -3.96
C LEU A 63 11.67 7.16 -4.15
N LYS A 64 12.85 7.66 -3.78
CA LYS A 64 13.26 9.01 -4.17
C LYS A 64 13.42 9.05 -5.67
N GLY A 65 13.02 10.14 -6.30
CA GLY A 65 13.09 10.30 -7.75
C GLY A 65 12.18 11.41 -8.22
N GLU A 66 11.92 11.43 -9.52
CA GLU A 66 11.10 12.45 -10.14
C GLU A 66 9.59 12.22 -9.85
N PRO A 67 8.81 13.30 -9.61
CA PRO A 67 7.37 13.20 -9.34
C PRO A 67 6.58 12.43 -10.41
N GLY A 68 6.95 12.60 -11.68
CA GLY A 68 6.31 11.90 -12.79
C GLY A 68 6.49 10.39 -12.72
N GLU A 69 7.73 9.93 -12.58
CA GLU A 69 8.05 8.50 -12.47
C GLU A 69 7.40 7.86 -11.23
N ALA A 70 7.43 8.56 -10.09
CA ALA A 70 6.80 8.09 -8.87
C ALA A 70 5.27 7.96 -9.03
N TRP A 71 4.63 8.93 -9.70
CA TRP A 71 3.20 8.93 -9.98
C TRP A 71 2.80 7.82 -10.95
N GLU A 72 3.55 7.65 -12.04
CA GLU A 72 3.32 6.57 -13.01
C GLU A 72 3.42 5.19 -12.36
N ARG A 73 4.44 4.96 -11.52
CA ARG A 73 4.58 3.71 -10.77
C ARG A 73 3.43 3.45 -9.81
N LEU A 74 2.94 4.50 -9.14
CA LEU A 74 1.77 4.38 -8.26
C LEU A 74 0.53 4.01 -9.08
N CYS A 75 0.26 4.71 -10.18
CA CYS A 75 -0.86 4.39 -11.07
C CYS A 75 -0.75 2.96 -11.62
N GLN A 76 0.45 2.53 -12.01
CA GLN A 76 0.69 1.15 -12.47
C GLN A 76 0.41 0.12 -11.37
N THR A 77 0.67 0.44 -10.10
CA THR A 77 0.29 -0.41 -8.98
C THR A 77 -1.24 -0.47 -8.84
N LEU A 78 -1.91 0.69 -8.93
CA LEU A 78 -3.37 0.79 -8.89
C LEU A 78 -4.07 0.06 -10.06
N LYS A 79 -3.38 -0.13 -11.19
CA LYS A 79 -3.90 -0.89 -12.35
C LYS A 79 -4.28 -2.32 -11.98
N SER A 80 -3.61 -2.91 -11.00
CA SER A 80 -3.92 -4.25 -10.48
C SER A 80 -5.17 -4.30 -9.58
N ILE A 81 -5.66 -3.13 -9.15
CA ILE A 81 -6.89 -2.96 -8.36
C ILE A 81 -8.03 -2.57 -9.30
N ASP A 82 -7.86 -1.50 -10.06
CA ASP A 82 -8.83 -0.96 -11.02
C ASP A 82 -8.09 -0.35 -12.22
N LEU A 83 -8.18 -1.03 -13.36
CA LEU A 83 -7.61 -0.60 -14.63
C LEU A 83 -8.15 0.77 -15.07
N GLY A 84 -9.47 0.96 -15.01
CA GLY A 84 -10.11 2.17 -15.49
C GLY A 84 -9.78 3.38 -14.62
N ALA A 85 -9.70 3.21 -13.30
CA ALA A 85 -9.24 4.27 -12.42
C ALA A 85 -7.77 4.62 -12.65
N SER A 86 -6.90 3.61 -12.83
CA SER A 86 -5.48 3.83 -13.15
C SER A 86 -5.29 4.65 -14.43
N ASP A 87 -5.98 4.29 -15.52
CA ASP A 87 -5.87 5.00 -16.80
C ASP A 87 -6.39 6.46 -16.67
N ARG A 88 -7.49 6.66 -15.93
CA ARG A 88 -7.99 8.02 -15.63
C ARG A 88 -6.96 8.82 -14.83
N LEU A 89 -6.37 8.26 -13.78
CA LEU A 89 -5.35 8.93 -12.95
C LEU A 89 -4.10 9.30 -13.77
N LEU A 90 -3.66 8.43 -14.67
CA LEU A 90 -2.57 8.72 -15.61
C LEU A 90 -2.91 9.88 -16.54
N SER A 91 -4.13 9.90 -17.10
CA SER A 91 -4.58 10.97 -17.99
C SER A 91 -4.66 12.34 -17.31
N LEU A 92 -4.89 12.39 -16.00
CA LEU A 92 -4.88 13.62 -15.21
C LEU A 92 -3.46 14.19 -15.03
N GLY A 93 -2.44 13.36 -15.19
CA GLY A 93 -1.03 13.68 -14.93
C GLY A 93 -0.71 13.74 -13.44
N ILE A 94 0.43 14.36 -13.11
CA ILE A 94 0.91 14.50 -11.72
C ILE A 94 -0.09 15.31 -10.88
N PRO A 95 -0.44 14.85 -9.66
CA PRO A 95 -1.27 15.57 -8.71
C PRO A 95 -0.84 17.01 -8.50
N THR A 96 -1.82 17.90 -8.59
CA THR A 96 -1.66 19.32 -8.27
C THR A 96 -2.85 19.76 -7.44
N ARG A 97 -2.65 20.82 -6.64
CA ARG A 97 -3.72 21.38 -5.81
C ARG A 97 -4.95 21.82 -6.62
N ALA A 98 -4.74 22.32 -7.84
CA ALA A 98 -5.82 22.74 -8.74
C ALA A 98 -6.70 21.56 -9.23
N LYS A 99 -6.11 20.37 -9.38
CA LYS A 99 -6.80 19.17 -9.88
C LYS A 99 -7.27 18.24 -8.76
N ARG A 100 -7.06 18.57 -7.48
CA ARG A 100 -7.35 17.72 -6.31
C ARG A 100 -8.71 17.01 -6.37
N TRP A 101 -9.77 17.75 -6.69
CA TRP A 101 -11.12 17.19 -6.77
C TRP A 101 -11.29 16.12 -7.85
N GLN A 102 -10.55 16.22 -8.95
CA GLN A 102 -10.58 15.23 -10.03
C GLN A 102 -9.94 13.92 -9.56
N TYR A 103 -8.83 13.97 -8.81
CA TYR A 103 -8.23 12.78 -8.20
C TYR A 103 -9.16 12.13 -7.17
N ILE A 104 -9.73 12.93 -6.26
CA ILE A 104 -10.69 12.42 -5.25
C ILE A 104 -11.86 11.74 -5.95
N HIS A 105 -12.41 12.36 -7.00
CA HIS A 105 -13.51 11.78 -7.76
C HIS A 105 -13.16 10.41 -8.35
N VAL A 106 -11.98 10.28 -8.97
CA VAL A 106 -11.53 9.00 -9.53
C VAL A 106 -11.30 7.95 -8.43
N LEU A 107 -10.67 8.33 -7.32
CA LEU A 107 -10.41 7.44 -6.18
C LEU A 107 -11.71 6.96 -5.53
N CYS A 108 -12.69 7.84 -5.33
CA CYS A 108 -14.01 7.48 -4.79
C CYS A 108 -14.83 6.57 -5.71
N GLN A 109 -14.52 6.55 -7.01
CA GLN A 109 -15.20 5.71 -8.00
C GLN A 109 -14.47 4.40 -8.29
N MET A 110 -13.31 4.17 -7.66
CA MET A 110 -12.55 2.93 -7.83
C MET A 110 -13.41 1.71 -7.53
N GLN A 111 -13.35 0.73 -8.42
CA GLN A 111 -14.05 -0.54 -8.29
C GLN A 111 -13.06 -1.62 -7.87
N CYS A 112 -13.20 -2.11 -6.64
CA CYS A 112 -12.38 -3.19 -6.11
C CYS A 112 -13.16 -4.51 -6.27
N VAL A 113 -12.81 -5.31 -7.31
CA VAL A 113 -13.45 -6.62 -7.55
C VAL A 113 -13.23 -7.59 -6.39
N HIS A 114 -12.11 -7.43 -5.69
CA HIS A 114 -11.78 -8.13 -4.46
C HIS A 114 -11.51 -7.09 -3.37
N GLU A 115 -11.69 -7.48 -2.11
CA GLU A 115 -11.15 -6.69 -1.00
C GLU A 115 -9.65 -6.49 -1.23
N SER A 116 -9.19 -5.24 -1.20
CA SER A 116 -7.84 -4.86 -1.58
C SER A 116 -7.21 -3.99 -0.50
N VAL A 117 -5.96 -4.30 -0.16
CA VAL A 117 -5.12 -3.52 0.75
C VAL A 117 -3.95 -2.98 -0.05
N LEU A 118 -3.79 -1.65 -0.06
CA LEU A 118 -2.63 -0.99 -0.67
C LEU A 118 -1.64 -0.61 0.43
N ILE A 119 -0.44 -1.20 0.40
CA ILE A 119 0.65 -0.87 1.30
C ILE A 119 1.57 0.15 0.61
N LEU A 120 1.66 1.34 1.19
CA LEU A 120 2.61 2.39 0.80
C LEU A 120 3.84 2.33 1.71
N ASP A 121 4.86 1.53 1.33
CA ASP A 121 6.08 1.42 2.13
C ASP A 121 7.03 2.59 1.83
N ASN A 122 7.75 3.03 2.88
CA ASN A 122 8.66 4.17 2.84
C ASN A 122 8.05 5.47 2.30
N PHE A 123 6.77 5.74 2.60
CA PHE A 123 6.01 6.90 2.10
C PHE A 123 6.78 8.23 2.14
N HIS A 124 7.61 8.46 3.17
CA HIS A 124 8.47 9.64 3.30
C HIS A 124 9.44 9.88 2.12
N ASN A 125 9.70 8.86 1.29
CA ASN A 125 10.54 8.97 0.10
C ASN A 125 9.78 9.47 -1.14
N LEU A 126 8.44 9.56 -1.11
CA LEU A 126 7.69 10.13 -2.22
C LEU A 126 8.10 11.58 -2.48
N PRO A 127 8.06 12.06 -3.72
CA PRO A 127 8.21 13.48 -4.00
C PRO A 127 7.13 14.31 -3.30
N LYS A 128 7.45 15.54 -2.89
CA LYS A 128 6.57 16.38 -2.04
C LYS A 128 5.22 16.67 -2.69
N GLU A 129 5.20 16.75 -4.01
CA GLU A 129 4.02 16.95 -4.85
C GLU A 129 2.99 15.83 -4.64
N LEU A 130 3.45 14.63 -4.27
CA LEU A 130 2.62 13.46 -4.02
C LEU A 130 2.32 13.22 -2.54
N GLN A 131 2.85 14.05 -1.63
CA GLN A 131 2.63 13.94 -0.18
C GLN A 131 1.52 14.87 0.35
N ALA A 132 0.85 15.67 -0.50
CA ALA A 132 0.09 16.86 -0.14
C ALA A 132 -1.44 16.81 -0.36
#